data_AF-A0A8C4R9W8-F1
#
_entry.id   AF-A0A8C4R9W8-F1
#
_cell.length_a   1.000
_cell.length_b   1.000
_cell.length_c   1.000
_cell.angle_alpha   90.00
_cell.angle_beta   90.00
_cell.angle_gamma   90.00
#
_symmetry.space_group_name_H-M   'P 1'
#
loop_
_entity.id
_entity.type
_entity.pdbx_description
1 polymer ?
#
loop_
_entity_poly.entity_id
_entity_poly.type
_entity_poly.pdbx_seq_one_letter_code
_entity_poly.pdbx_strand_id
1 'polypeptide(L)' 'MNSDPGTLQNIVTEPSLRALTAADYGRPKPRQRQSLQDAIRPHIDSFDYVVLEGMAQAAQV' A
#
# COMPACT_ATOMS: atom_id res chain seq x y z
N MET A 1 -5.70 13.08 41.69
CA MET A 1 -5.68 13.14 40.22
C MET A 1 -4.25 12.80 39.79
N ASN A 2 -4.00 11.54 39.45
CA ASN A 2 -2.71 11.09 38.92
C ASN A 2 -2.75 11.27 37.41
N SER A 3 -1.95 12.20 36.88
CA SER A 3 -1.77 12.36 35.44
C SER A 3 -0.74 11.33 34.98
N ASP A 4 -1.22 10.27 34.34
CA ASP A 4 -0.40 9.22 33.75
C ASP A 4 0.48 9.81 32.61
N PRO A 5 1.82 9.70 32.65
CA PRO A 5 2.70 10.33 31.67
C PRO A 5 2.69 9.63 30.28
N GLY A 6 1.88 8.59 30.10
CA GLY A 6 1.83 7.77 28.88
C GLY A 6 1.01 8.34 27.71
N THR A 7 0.26 9.43 27.90
CA THR A 7 -0.80 9.81 26.94
C THR A 7 -0.37 10.82 25.85
N LEU A 8 0.85 11.38 25.91
CA LEU A 8 1.28 12.46 24.99
C LEU A 8 2.52 12.14 24.13
N GLN A 9 2.85 10.87 23.88
CA GLN A 9 3.96 10.52 22.98
C GLN A 9 3.55 10.21 21.54
N ASN A 10 2.36 10.64 21.12
CA ASN A 10 2.06 10.75 19.69
C ASN A 10 2.66 12.06 19.15
N ILE A 11 3.98 12.21 19.31
CA ILE A 11 4.74 13.28 18.66
C ILE A 11 4.70 12.91 17.18
N VAL A 12 3.86 13.61 16.42
CA VAL A 12 3.95 13.63 14.96
C VAL A 12 5.34 14.15 14.66
N THR A 13 6.26 13.22 14.40
CA THR A 13 7.65 13.51 14.15
C THR A 13 7.71 14.20 12.80
N GLU A 14 8.44 15.30 12.69
CA GLU A 14 8.62 15.98 11.40
C GLU A 14 9.06 14.96 10.33
N PRO A 15 8.53 15.06 9.10
CA PRO A 15 8.92 14.18 8.02
C PRO A 15 10.44 14.26 7.85
N SER A 16 11.12 13.12 7.99
CA SER A 16 12.57 13.05 7.89
C SER A 16 13.00 12.04 6.84
N LEU A 17 14.13 12.32 6.19
CA LEU A 17 14.74 11.42 5.21
C LEU A 17 15.47 10.23 5.86
N ARG A 18 15.51 10.15 7.19
CA ARG A 18 16.22 9.08 7.92
C ARG A 18 15.72 7.68 7.54
N ALA A 19 14.42 7.55 7.26
CA ALA A 19 13.84 6.27 6.88
C ALA A 19 14.31 5.78 5.49
N LEU A 20 14.82 6.67 4.62
CA LEU A 20 15.27 6.30 3.28
C LEU A 20 16.45 5.31 3.28
N THR A 21 17.26 5.31 4.34
CA THR A 21 18.44 4.45 4.47
C THR A 21 18.18 3.19 5.28
N ALA A 22 16.94 2.95 5.71
CA ALA A 22 16.58 1.71 6.39
C ALA A 22 16.76 0.52 5.45
N ALA A 23 17.22 -0.63 5.98
CA ALA A 23 17.49 -1.81 5.17
C ALA A 23 16.24 -2.38 4.48
N ASP A 24 15.07 -2.12 5.06
CA ASP A 24 13.75 -2.48 4.55
C ASP A 24 13.05 -1.32 3.83
N TYR A 25 13.72 -0.18 3.65
CA TYR A 25 13.13 0.95 2.93
C TYR A 25 12.73 0.55 1.51
N GLY A 26 11.52 0.95 1.11
CA GLY A 26 10.95 0.60 -0.20
C GLY A 26 10.50 -0.85 -0.33
N ARG A 27 10.73 -1.73 0.65
CA ARG A 27 10.21 -3.10 0.61
C ARG A 27 8.72 -3.11 0.99
N PRO A 28 7.85 -3.70 0.16
CA PRO A 28 6.47 -3.92 0.55
C PRO A 28 6.42 -4.76 1.83
N LYS A 29 5.70 -4.28 2.83
CA LYS A 29 5.39 -5.09 4.01
C LYS A 29 4.58 -6.33 3.61
N PRO A 30 4.67 -7.44 4.37
CA PRO A 30 3.89 -8.65 4.12
C PRO A 30 2.38 -8.42 4.03
N ARG A 31 1.88 -7.40 4.73
CA ARG A 31 0.49 -6.94 4.64
C ARG A 31 0.47 -5.46 4.29
N GLN A 32 -0.08 -5.15 3.12
CA GLN A 32 -0.37 -3.77 2.68
C GLN A 32 -1.68 -3.29 3.31
N ARG A 33 -1.88 -1.97 3.36
CA ARG A 33 -3.12 -1.38 3.90
C ARG A 33 -4.31 -1.82 3.05
N GLN A 34 -5.31 -2.45 3.67
CA GLN A 34 -6.45 -3.02 2.94
C GLN A 34 -7.20 -1.96 2.12
N SER A 35 -7.44 -0.78 2.71
CA SER A 35 -8.11 0.32 2.02
C SER A 35 -7.38 0.79 0.76
N LEU A 36 -6.05 0.72 0.73
CA LEU A 36 -5.26 1.07 -0.44
C LEU A 36 -5.39 -0.02 -1.52
N GLN A 37 -5.41 -1.29 -1.12
CA GLN A 37 -5.65 -2.40 -2.05
C GLN A 37 -7.05 -2.30 -2.66
N ASP A 38 -8.07 -2.03 -1.85
CA ASP A 38 -9.46 -1.94 -2.31
C ASP A 38 -9.67 -0.81 -3.30
N ALA A 39 -8.96 0.32 -3.13
CA ALA A 39 -9.01 1.44 -4.06
C ALA A 39 -8.39 1.11 -5.43
N ILE A 40 -7.39 0.23 -5.47
CA ILE A 40 -6.61 -0.08 -6.68
C ILE A 40 -7.10 -1.36 -7.36
N ARG A 41 -7.74 -2.25 -6.60
CA ARG A 41 -8.21 -3.57 -7.05
C ARG A 41 -9.04 -3.53 -8.35
N PRO A 42 -10.00 -2.61 -8.55
CA PRO A 42 -10.74 -2.54 -9.82
C PRO A 42 -9.85 -2.34 -11.06
N HIS A 43 -8.74 -1.63 -10.92
CA HIS A 43 -7.79 -1.41 -12.02
C HIS A 43 -6.96 -2.66 -12.31
N ILE A 44 -6.57 -3.40 -11.27
CA ILE A 44 -5.88 -4.68 -11.39
C ILE A 44 -6.81 -5.68 -12.07
N ASP A 45 -8.04 -5.82 -11.59
CA ASP A 45 -9.01 -6.78 -12.11
C ASP A 45 -9.34 -6.50 -13.59
N SER A 46 -9.45 -5.22 -13.98
CA SER A 46 -9.66 -4.81 -15.37
C SER A 46 -8.48 -5.21 -16.27
N PHE A 47 -7.25 -4.98 -15.81
CA PHE A 47 -6.04 -5.37 -16.54
C PHE A 47 -5.95 -6.89 -16.69
N ASP A 48 -6.17 -7.63 -15.60
CA ASP A 48 -6.13 -9.09 -15.60
C ASP A 48 -7.16 -9.68 -16.56
N TYR A 49 -8.37 -9.12 -16.60
CA TYR A 49 -9.39 -9.53 -17.57
C TYR A 49 -8.93 -9.33 -19.02
N VAL A 50 -8.37 -8.17 -19.34
CA VAL A 50 -7.87 -7.88 -20.70
C VAL A 50 -6.77 -8.88 -21.10
N VAL A 51 -5.84 -9.17 -20.20
CA VAL A 51 -4.72 -10.08 -20.48
C VAL A 51 -5.19 -11.52 -20.64
N LEU A 52 -6.05 -12.00 -19.73
CA LEU A 52 -6.44 -13.41 -19.69
C LEU A 52 -7.52 -13.75 -20.72
N GLU A 53 -8.54 -12.90 -20.84
CA GLU A 53 -9.72 -13.17 -21.68
C GLU A 53 -9.72 -12.30 -22.94
N GLY A 54 -9.39 -11.02 -22.79
CA GLY A 54 -9.45 -10.04 -23.88
C GLY A 54 -8.46 -10.32 -25.01
N MET A 55 -7.23 -10.74 -24.69
CA MET A 55 -6.20 -11.04 -25.69
C MET A 55 -6.56 -12.26 -26.55
N ALA A 56 -7.14 -13.30 -25.94
CA ALA A 56 -7.57 -14.50 -26.67
C ALA A 56 -8.71 -14.19 -27.65
N GLN A 57 -9.61 -13.28 -27.28
CA GLN A 57 -10.68 -12.79 -28.17
C GLN A 57 -10.13 -11.90 -29.29
N ALA A 58 -9.19 -11.01 -28.97
CA ALA A 58 -8.56 -10.12 -29.94
C ALA A 58 -7.67 -10.86 -30.96
N ALA A 59 -7.20 -12.07 -30.66
CA ALA A 59 -6.41 -12.89 -31.57
C ALA A 59 -7.27 -13.76 -32.53
N GLN A 60 -8.60 -13.77 -32.36
CA GLN A 60 -9.53 -14.55 -33.19
C GLN A 60 -10.06 -13.79 -34.43
N VAL A 61 -9.48 -12.62 -34.74
CA VAL A 61 -9.74 -11.85 -35.98
C VAL A 61 -8.72 -12.14 -37.08
#